data_AF-A0A6S6RVM7-F1
#
_entry.id   AF-A0A6S6RVM7-F1
#
_cell.length_a   1.000
_cell.length_b   1.000
_cell.length_c   1.000
_cell.angle_alpha   90.00
_cell.angle_beta   90.00
_cell.angle_gamma   90.00
#
_symmetry.space_group_name_H-M   'P 1'
#
loop_
_entity.id
_entity.type
_entity.pdbx_description
1 polymer ?
#
loop_
_entity_poly.entity_id
_entity_poly.type
_entity_poly.pdbx_seq_one_letter_code
_entity_poly.pdbx_strand_id
1 'polypeptide(L)'
;MPVDIALPCATQNELDIEDAKILIKNGVQSVAEGASMPTTIEATEAFIEADVLFGPGKAANAGGVATSGLEMAQNAAHLSWTAEKINSRLKHIMLDIHQNCVKYGGEDKQINYVKGANIAGFVKVADAMLAQGIL
;
A
#
# COMPACT_ATOMS: atom_id res chain seq x y z
N MET A 1 -22.18 6.34 4.64
CA MET A 1 -22.96 5.26 3.99
C MET A 1 -22.43 3.92 4.46
N PRO A 2 -23.27 2.88 4.59
CA PRO A 2 -22.78 1.53 4.86
C PRO A 2 -22.05 0.96 3.64
N VAL A 3 -20.82 0.51 3.86
CA VAL A 3 -19.93 -0.09 2.87
C VAL A 3 -19.04 -1.11 3.56
N ASP A 4 -18.67 -2.18 2.86
CA ASP A 4 -17.70 -3.15 3.39
C ASP A 4 -16.24 -2.71 3.16
N ILE A 5 -16.00 -1.95 2.08
CA ILE A 5 -14.67 -1.53 1.64
C ILE A 5 -14.69 -0.03 1.32
N ALA A 6 -13.77 0.73 1.91
CA ALA A 6 -13.55 2.14 1.59
C ALA A 6 -12.22 2.34 0.85
N LEU A 7 -12.25 3.09 -0.27
CA LEU A 7 -11.09 3.34 -1.13
C LEU A 7 -10.90 4.85 -1.33
N PRO A 8 -10.23 5.55 -0.40
CA PRO A 8 -9.96 6.97 -0.56
C PRO A 8 -8.89 7.21 -1.64
N CYS A 9 -9.26 7.95 -2.68
CA CYS A 9 -8.52 8.09 -3.93
C CYS A 9 -8.45 9.52 -4.48
N ALA A 10 -8.89 10.55 -3.74
CA ALA A 10 -8.96 11.91 -4.28
C ALA A 10 -7.75 12.77 -3.88
N THR A 11 -7.53 13.02 -2.59
CA THR A 11 -6.49 13.95 -2.12
C THR A 11 -5.98 13.58 -0.73
N GLN A 12 -4.88 14.21 -0.33
CA GLN A 12 -4.32 14.07 1.01
C GLN A 12 -5.31 14.54 2.09
N ASN A 13 -5.38 13.80 3.21
CA ASN A 13 -6.26 14.07 4.35
C ASN A 13 -7.76 14.23 3.98
N GLU A 14 -8.24 13.50 2.98
CA GLU A 14 -9.66 13.49 2.62
C GLU A 14 -10.54 12.68 3.58
N LEU A 15 -9.94 11.78 4.37
CA LEU A 15 -10.63 10.92 5.33
C LEU A 15 -10.08 11.22 6.73
N ASP A 16 -10.90 11.90 7.54
CA ASP A 16 -10.56 12.28 8.91
C ASP A 16 -11.14 11.33 9.98
N ILE A 17 -10.89 11.64 11.25
CA ILE A 17 -11.33 10.82 12.37
C ILE A 17 -12.85 10.70 12.49
N GLU A 18 -13.61 11.73 12.10
CA GLU A 18 -15.07 11.71 12.19
C GLU A 18 -15.64 10.83 11.07
N ASP A 19 -15.06 10.90 9.87
CA ASP A 19 -15.37 9.98 8.77
C ASP A 19 -15.05 8.52 9.14
N ALA A 20 -13.89 8.28 9.75
CA ALA A 20 -13.47 6.95 10.20
C ALA A 20 -14.45 6.36 11.21
N LYS A 21 -14.87 7.13 12.22
CA LYS A 21 -15.88 6.70 13.20
C LYS A 21 -17.21 6.34 12.53
N ILE A 22 -17.64 7.12 11.55
CA ILE A 22 -18.87 6.85 10.79
C ILE A 22 -18.74 5.54 10.01
N LEU A 23 -17.60 5.31 9.35
CA LEU A 23 -17.34 4.09 8.58
C LEU A 23 -17.29 2.85 9.49
N ILE A 24 -16.57 2.93 10.60
CA ILE A 24 -16.49 1.86 11.62
C ILE A 24 -17.89 1.54 12.17
N LYS A 25 -18.66 2.56 12.56
CA LYS A 25 -20.02 2.39 13.05
C LYS A 25 -20.94 1.72 12.02
N ASN A 26 -20.70 1.96 10.73
CA ASN A 26 -21.47 1.38 9.64
C ASN A 26 -20.95 -0.01 9.21
N GLY A 27 -19.95 -0.57 9.88
CA GLY A 27 -19.48 -1.94 9.65
C GLY A 27 -18.45 -2.08 8.53
N VAL A 28 -17.65 -1.05 8.24
CA VAL A 28 -16.54 -1.18 7.28
C VAL A 28 -15.58 -2.28 7.71
N GLN A 29 -15.17 -3.12 6.76
CA GLN A 29 -14.27 -4.25 7.02
C GLN A 29 -12.84 -3.95 6.57
N SER A 30 -12.67 -3.11 5.55
CA SER A 30 -11.35 -2.75 5.04
C SER A 30 -11.30 -1.34 4.44
N VAL A 31 -10.12 -0.72 4.54
CA VAL A 31 -9.78 0.56 3.94
C VAL A 31 -8.46 0.40 3.20
N ALA A 32 -8.38 0.84 1.94
CA ALA A 32 -7.13 0.82 1.18
C ALA A 32 -6.94 2.14 0.42
N GLU A 33 -5.79 2.78 0.66
CA GLU A 33 -5.51 4.11 0.13
C GLU A 33 -5.06 4.06 -1.34
N GLY A 34 -5.84 4.71 -2.22
CA GLY A 34 -5.45 4.92 -3.62
C GLY A 34 -4.71 6.23 -3.85
N ALA A 35 -5.02 7.27 -3.06
CA ALA A 35 -4.29 8.54 -3.08
C ALA A 35 -3.02 8.47 -2.19
N SER A 36 -2.21 9.53 -2.23
CA SER A 36 -1.04 9.69 -1.37
C SER A 36 -1.45 10.30 -0.02
N MET A 37 -1.41 9.49 1.05
CA MET A 37 -1.78 9.87 2.42
C MET A 37 -3.20 10.49 2.55
N PRO A 38 -4.25 9.84 2.03
CA PRO A 38 -5.61 10.36 2.15
C PRO A 38 -6.19 10.27 3.56
N THR A 39 -5.73 9.31 4.38
CA THR A 39 -6.26 9.10 5.73
C THR A 39 -5.40 9.85 6.75
N THR A 40 -6.01 10.59 7.67
CA THR A 40 -5.24 11.21 8.76
C THR A 40 -4.65 10.15 9.69
N ILE A 41 -3.66 10.53 10.50
CA ILE A 41 -2.99 9.60 11.43
C ILE A 41 -4.00 9.07 12.45
N GLU A 42 -4.83 9.96 13.00
CA GLU A 42 -5.86 9.62 13.98
C GLU A 42 -6.91 8.68 13.39
N ALA A 43 -7.32 8.91 12.13
CA ALA A 43 -8.24 8.03 11.43
C ALA A 43 -7.62 6.64 11.16
N THR A 44 -6.34 6.60 10.81
CA THR A 44 -5.60 5.35 10.61
C THR A 44 -5.52 4.54 11.91
N GLU A 45 -5.21 5.19 13.03
CA GLU A 45 -5.17 4.58 14.35
C GLU A 45 -6.56 4.03 14.74
N ALA A 46 -7.63 4.81 14.51
CA ALA A 46 -8.99 4.36 14.79
C ALA A 46 -9.39 3.12 13.99
N PHE A 47 -9.00 3.00 12.72
CA PHE A 47 -9.25 1.78 11.94
C PHE A 47 -8.49 0.58 12.49
N ILE A 48 -7.22 0.75 12.85
CA ILE A 48 -6.39 -0.34 13.41
C ILE A 48 -6.95 -0.80 14.75
N GLU A 49 -7.32 0.13 15.64
CA GLU A 49 -7.92 -0.18 16.95
C GLU A 49 -9.28 -0.88 16.83
N ALA A 50 -10.04 -0.60 15.77
CA ALA A 50 -11.33 -1.21 15.49
C ALA A 50 -11.23 -2.57 14.75
N ASP A 51 -10.04 -3.16 14.62
CA ASP A 51 -9.79 -4.40 13.87
C ASP A 51 -10.26 -4.30 12.39
N VAL A 52 -10.21 -3.10 11.78
CA VAL A 52 -10.47 -2.87 10.36
C VAL A 52 -9.17 -3.04 9.57
N LEU A 53 -9.22 -3.83 8.49
CA LEU A 53 -8.05 -4.06 7.64
C LEU A 53 -7.63 -2.76 6.95
N PHE A 54 -6.42 -2.29 7.23
CA PHE A 54 -5.92 -1.03 6.67
C PHE A 54 -4.73 -1.24 5.72
N GLY A 55 -4.91 -0.89 4.45
CA GLY A 55 -3.90 -0.93 3.39
C GLY A 55 -3.33 0.47 3.11
N PRO A 56 -2.09 0.78 3.54
CA PRO A 56 -1.54 2.12 3.39
C PRO A 56 -1.13 2.43 1.95
N GLY A 57 -1.15 3.71 1.56
CA GLY A 57 -0.91 4.16 0.18
C GLY A 57 0.45 3.72 -0.35
N LYS A 58 1.50 3.80 0.48
CA LYS A 58 2.86 3.29 0.20
C LYS A 58 2.91 1.84 -0.32
N ALA A 59 1.90 1.03 -0.04
CA ALA A 59 1.76 -0.32 -0.59
C ALA A 59 0.62 -0.40 -1.61
N ALA A 60 -0.57 0.09 -1.27
CA ALA A 60 -1.79 -0.07 -2.06
C ALA A 60 -1.76 0.71 -3.39
N ASN A 61 -1.18 1.91 -3.42
CA ASN A 61 -1.10 2.76 -4.62
C ASN A 61 0.22 2.59 -5.41
N ALA A 62 1.13 1.72 -4.95
CA ALA A 62 2.44 1.52 -5.54
C ALA A 62 2.40 0.99 -6.99
N GLY A 63 1.23 0.52 -7.44
CA GLY A 63 1.00 0.07 -8.81
C GLY A 63 1.39 1.10 -9.87
N GLY A 64 1.15 2.39 -9.63
CA GLY A 64 1.53 3.46 -10.57
C GLY A 64 3.03 3.52 -10.82
N VAL A 65 3.83 3.58 -9.74
CA VAL A 65 5.30 3.58 -9.81
C VAL A 65 5.82 2.26 -10.39
N ALA A 66 5.20 1.13 -10.02
CA ALA A 66 5.55 -0.18 -10.58
C ALA A 66 5.37 -0.20 -12.10
N THR A 67 4.26 0.32 -12.63
CA THR A 67 4.04 0.42 -14.07
C THR A 67 5.03 1.35 -14.77
N SER A 68 5.46 2.45 -14.15
CA SER A 68 6.55 3.29 -14.67
C SER A 68 7.87 2.52 -14.74
N GLY A 69 8.18 1.67 -13.77
CA GLY A 69 9.33 0.77 -13.84
C GLY A 69 9.24 -0.24 -14.99
N LEU A 70 8.04 -0.77 -15.27
CA LEU A 70 7.80 -1.64 -16.43
C LEU A 70 7.93 -0.89 -17.76
N GLU A 71 7.54 0.39 -17.82
CA GLU A 71 7.76 1.27 -18.96
C GLU A 71 9.26 1.46 -19.24
N MET A 72 10.05 1.76 -18.21
CA MET A 72 11.51 1.86 -18.33
C MET A 72 12.14 0.56 -18.84
N ALA A 73 11.67 -0.60 -18.37
CA ALA A 73 12.16 -1.90 -18.83
C ALA A 73 11.84 -2.18 -20.31
N GLN A 74 10.64 -1.80 -20.77
CA GLN A 74 10.26 -1.89 -22.18
C GLN A 74 11.13 -1.00 -23.06
N ASN A 75 11.35 0.25 -22.63
CA ASN A 75 12.19 1.21 -23.34
C ASN A 75 13.63 0.73 -23.47
N ALA A 76 14.23 0.21 -22.40
CA ALA A 76 15.58 -0.34 -22.41
C ALA A 76 15.72 -1.60 -23.30
N ALA A 77 14.65 -2.38 -23.44
CA ALA A 77 14.63 -3.58 -24.27
C ALA A 77 14.22 -3.31 -25.73
N HIS A 78 13.79 -2.09 -26.07
CA HIS A 78 13.20 -1.73 -27.37
C HIS A 78 12.04 -2.65 -27.79
N LEU A 79 11.22 -3.08 -26.83
CA LEU A 79 10.10 -4.00 -27.06
C LEU A 79 8.84 -3.50 -26.36
N SER A 80 7.74 -3.44 -27.09
CA SER A 80 6.42 -3.18 -26.51
C SER A 80 5.76 -4.47 -26.06
N TRP A 81 5.11 -4.45 -24.89
CA TRP A 81 4.35 -5.58 -24.38
C TRP A 81 2.84 -5.36 -24.56
N THR A 82 2.09 -6.45 -24.61
CA THR A 82 0.63 -6.37 -24.62
C THR A 82 0.10 -5.97 -23.24
N ALA A 83 -1.12 -5.44 -23.20
CA ALA A 83 -1.78 -5.06 -21.96
C ALA A 83 -1.89 -6.24 -20.98
N GLU A 84 -2.12 -7.46 -21.47
CA GLU A 84 -2.20 -8.68 -20.64
C GLU A 84 -0.86 -8.98 -19.96
N LYS A 85 0.25 -8.82 -20.69
CA LYS A 85 1.60 -9.03 -20.14
C LYS A 85 1.95 -7.97 -19.09
N ILE A 86 1.57 -6.72 -19.31
CA ILE A 86 1.74 -5.64 -18.33
C ILE A 86 0.90 -5.93 -17.08
N ASN A 87 -0.37 -6.26 -17.26
CA ASN A 87 -1.29 -6.55 -16.16
C ASN A 87 -0.84 -7.77 -15.33
N SER A 88 -0.37 -8.84 -15.98
CA SER A 88 0.18 -10.01 -15.29
C SER A 88 1.40 -9.66 -14.44
N ARG A 89 2.31 -8.82 -14.97
CA ARG A 89 3.48 -8.35 -14.22
C ARG A 89 3.09 -7.44 -13.06
N LEU A 90 2.18 -6.50 -13.29
CA LEU A 90 1.66 -5.62 -12.24
C LEU A 90 1.03 -6.43 -11.11
N LYS A 91 0.20 -7.43 -11.44
CA LYS A 91 -0.40 -8.33 -10.45
C LYS A 91 0.64 -9.05 -9.60
N HIS A 92 1.71 -9.58 -10.21
CA HIS A 92 2.79 -10.21 -9.46
C HIS A 92 3.51 -9.21 -8.54
N ILE A 93 3.81 -8.00 -9.03
CA ILE A 93 4.44 -6.95 -8.20
C ILE A 93 3.57 -6.61 -6.99
N MET A 94 2.26 -6.45 -7.17
CA MET A 94 1.36 -6.17 -6.05
C MET A 94 1.28 -7.33 -5.05
N LEU A 95 1.34 -8.58 -5.52
CA LEU A 95 1.41 -9.76 -4.64
C LEU A 95 2.73 -9.79 -3.85
N ASP A 96 3.86 -9.47 -4.48
CA ASP A 96 5.16 -9.39 -3.81
C ASP A 96 5.18 -8.28 -2.75
N ILE A 97 4.58 -7.11 -3.05
CA ILE A 97 4.42 -6.01 -2.07
C ILE A 97 3.58 -6.48 -0.88
N HIS A 98 2.45 -7.14 -1.15
CA HIS A 98 1.59 -7.70 -0.11
C HIS A 98 2.35 -8.72 0.76
N GLN A 99 3.04 -9.69 0.16
CA GLN A 99 3.82 -10.69 0.89
C GLN A 99 4.90 -10.05 1.76
N ASN A 100 5.57 -9.01 1.28
CA ASN A 100 6.54 -8.26 2.08
C ASN A 100 5.87 -7.55 3.27
N CYS A 101 4.71 -6.94 3.06
CA CYS A 101 3.96 -6.33 4.17
C CYS A 101 3.53 -7.37 5.21
N VAL A 102 3.09 -8.56 4.78
CA VAL A 102 2.76 -9.67 5.68
C VAL A 102 3.99 -10.14 6.46
N LYS A 103 5.12 -10.33 5.78
CA LYS A 103 6.39 -10.78 6.40
C LYS A 103 6.87 -9.85 7.53
N TYR A 104 6.73 -8.53 7.35
CA TYR A 104 7.22 -7.54 8.33
C TYR A 104 6.10 -6.91 9.18
N GLY A 105 4.84 -7.27 8.93
CA GLY A 105 3.66 -6.68 9.57
C GLY A 105 3.38 -7.22 10.97
N GLY A 106 4.04 -8.31 11.37
CA GLY A 106 3.88 -8.94 12.69
C GLY A 106 2.88 -10.09 12.70
N GLU A 107 2.75 -10.75 13.85
CA GLU A 107 1.87 -11.91 14.11
C GLU A 107 0.71 -11.56 15.07
N ASP A 108 0.33 -10.28 15.13
CA ASP A 108 -0.82 -9.84 15.92
C ASP A 108 -2.13 -10.44 15.35
N LYS A 109 -3.28 -10.10 15.96
CA LYS A 109 -4.62 -10.56 15.47
C LYS A 109 -4.85 -10.28 13.99
N GLN A 110 -4.27 -9.21 13.46
CA GLN A 110 -4.28 -8.84 12.05
C GLN A 110 -2.90 -8.27 11.66
N ILE A 111 -2.56 -8.42 10.38
CA ILE A 111 -1.30 -7.88 9.82
C ILE A 111 -1.34 -6.36 9.84
N ASN A 112 -0.37 -5.74 10.49
CA ASN A 112 -0.19 -4.29 10.42
C ASN A 112 0.57 -3.91 9.15
N TYR A 113 -0.15 -3.60 8.08
CA TYR A 113 0.45 -3.22 6.80
C TYR A 113 1.20 -1.87 6.86
N VAL A 114 0.83 -0.95 7.75
CA VAL A 114 1.56 0.33 7.94
C VAL A 114 2.99 0.04 8.38
N LYS A 115 3.14 -0.82 9.40
CA LYS A 115 4.42 -1.32 9.91
C LYS A 115 5.14 -2.14 8.85
N GLY A 116 4.46 -3.12 8.26
CA GLY A 116 5.03 -4.03 7.27
C GLY A 116 5.61 -3.31 6.06
N ALA A 117 4.86 -2.36 5.49
CA ALA A 117 5.32 -1.59 4.33
C ALA A 117 6.53 -0.70 4.65
N ASN A 118 6.56 -0.08 5.83
CA ASN A 118 7.69 0.76 6.26
C ASN A 118 8.96 -0.07 6.44
N ILE A 119 8.87 -1.19 7.18
CA ILE A 119 10.03 -2.04 7.46
C ILE A 119 10.51 -2.71 6.16
N ALA A 120 9.61 -3.24 5.34
CA ALA A 120 9.97 -3.85 4.06
C ALA A 120 10.73 -2.88 3.14
N GLY A 121 10.22 -1.66 3.00
CA GLY A 121 10.86 -0.62 2.20
C GLY A 121 12.22 -0.22 2.77
N PHE A 122 12.29 -0.02 4.09
CA PHE A 122 13.51 0.36 4.77
C PHE A 122 14.61 -0.70 4.66
N VAL A 123 14.30 -1.98 4.94
CA VAL A 123 15.28 -3.08 4.89
C VAL A 123 15.94 -3.16 3.52
N LYS A 124 15.14 -3.09 2.44
CA LYS A 124 15.68 -3.16 1.07
C LYS A 124 16.65 -2.02 0.76
N VAL A 125 16.35 -0.81 1.21
CA VAL A 125 17.22 0.36 0.99
C VAL A 125 18.45 0.29 1.88
N ALA A 126 18.30 -0.06 3.16
CA ALA A 126 19.39 -0.17 4.13
C ALA A 126 20.41 -1.23 3.70
N ASP A 127 19.96 -2.41 3.25
CA ASP A 127 20.84 -3.47 2.75
C ASP A 127 21.64 -3.00 1.53
N ALA A 128 21.01 -2.27 0.61
CA ALA A 128 21.68 -1.70 -0.56
C ALA A 128 22.71 -0.62 -0.18
N MET A 129 22.39 0.24 0.78
CA MET A 129 23.32 1.26 1.29
C MET A 129 24.54 0.61 1.96
N LEU A 130 24.33 -0.41 2.80
CA LEU A 130 25.42 -1.15 3.44
C LEU A 130 26.31 -1.85 2.40
N ALA A 131 25.73 -2.43 1.36
CA ALA A 131 26.48 -3.10 0.30
C ALA A 131 27.32 -2.13 -0.57
N GLN A 132 26.92 -0.86 -0.66
CA GLN A 132 27.66 0.17 -1.40
C GLN A 132 28.78 0.83 -0.58
N GLY A 133 28.89 0.52 0.72
CA GLY A 133 29.90 1.07 1.61
C GLY A 133 29.66 2.53 1.98
N ILE A 134 30.72 3.23 2.37
CA ILE A 134 30.67 4.67 2.65
C ILE A 134 30.95 5.42 1.34
N LEU A 135 29.91 6.04 0.79
CA LEU A 135 29.96 6.86 -0.43
C LEU A 135 30.21 8.34 -0.12
#